data_AF-A0A7C5LVL9-F1
#
_entry.id   AF-A0A7C5LVL9-F1
#
_cell.length_a   1.000
_cell.length_b   1.000
_cell.length_c   1.000
_cell.angle_alpha   90.00
_cell.angle_beta   90.00
_cell.angle_gamma   90.00
#
_symmetry.space_group_name_H-M   'P 1'
#
loop_
_entity.id
_entity.type
_entity.pdbx_description
1 polymer ?
#
loop_
_entity_poly.entity_id
_entity_poly.type
_entity_poly.pdbx_seq_one_letter_code
_entity_poly.pdbx_strand_id
1 'polypeptide(L)'
;NRTYNATMAPDDFERSPASLAFLQADGGNQLFRVYTSEAIVPVLPVMRESLYPNIQVLHGVQSLNGYYPLVPTAQQWLLSHLNARLADLLNVRYVLIPQLLPVDAQTEAYDTGDPFAPSLAGRSFDLTSQTVSALEVEGYLSHSADLTDGTPVGQVVVRGADGREAVWTLRAGNDLAEWAYDRDDVRKVVRHSMPPITVRTWPARSGFPPRDHLGRTFLARYALEQPLQAVHIEVRPLIPAAFLHIERLRLIAPDGGSRLVSSLVGEGDHILVYRSADVAIYRNEGAGPRAFLVHRTRVAGSEAEAEELTAAPDLDPWREAILLGGRELAGAPQPADRVQVEVYSAERVRIRVSTAAEGYLVLADSYYPGWMARVDGQPAPVERADVALRAVAVPAGEHVVEFAFSPGSWKVGVGVSLGAWLALAGVVASWRRRG
;
A
#
# COMPACT_ATOMS: atom_id res chain seq x y z
N ASN A 1 5.30 0.23 40.86
CA ASN A 1 6.51 0.69 40.14
C ASN A 1 7.34 -0.47 39.59
N ARG A 2 6.78 -1.30 38.70
CA ARG A 2 7.60 -2.05 37.74
C ARG A 2 7.85 -1.08 36.61
N THR A 3 9.07 -0.54 36.58
CA THR A 3 9.47 0.63 35.81
C THR A 3 9.51 0.34 34.31
N TYR A 4 9.50 1.41 33.53
CA TYR A 4 9.82 1.51 32.09
C TYR A 4 11.10 0.76 31.61
N ASN A 5 11.84 0.12 32.53
CA ASN A 5 13.12 -0.55 32.31
C ASN A 5 13.07 -2.08 32.51
N ALA A 6 11.90 -2.67 32.75
CA ALA A 6 11.79 -4.12 32.71
C ALA A 6 11.99 -4.59 31.27
N THR A 7 13.15 -5.18 30.97
CA THR A 7 13.40 -5.80 29.66
C THR A 7 12.39 -6.92 29.48
N MET A 8 11.63 -6.84 28.40
CA MET A 8 10.69 -7.87 28.00
C MET A 8 11.42 -9.20 27.80
N ALA A 9 10.74 -10.31 28.08
CA ALA A 9 11.27 -11.62 27.70
C ALA A 9 11.50 -11.66 26.18
N PRO A 10 12.68 -12.10 25.69
CA PRO A 10 12.93 -12.22 24.25
C PRO A 10 11.83 -12.98 23.51
N ASP A 11 11.34 -14.07 24.10
CA ASP A 11 10.26 -14.89 23.53
C ASP A 11 8.95 -14.09 23.33
N ASP A 12 8.64 -13.17 24.25
CA ASP A 12 7.48 -12.30 24.09
C ASP A 12 7.70 -11.32 22.94
N PHE A 13 8.90 -10.73 22.82
CA PHE A 13 9.22 -9.79 21.74
C PHE A 13 9.21 -10.47 20.36
N GLU A 14 9.77 -11.67 20.24
CA GLU A 14 9.91 -12.45 19.00
C GLU A 14 8.64 -13.23 18.62
N ARG A 15 7.63 -13.27 19.50
CA ARG A 15 6.35 -13.94 19.25
C ARG A 15 5.78 -13.48 17.90
N SER A 16 5.39 -14.42 17.06
CA SER A 16 4.74 -14.09 15.78
C SER A 16 3.38 -13.42 16.01
N PRO A 17 3.10 -12.29 15.33
CA PRO A 17 1.78 -11.66 15.41
C PRO A 17 0.72 -12.45 14.65
N ALA A 18 -0.53 -12.34 15.06
CA ALA A 18 -1.66 -12.98 14.38
C ALA A 18 -1.86 -12.39 12.97
N SER A 19 -1.61 -11.09 12.80
CA SER A 19 -1.65 -10.42 11.50
C SER A 19 -0.72 -11.05 10.45
N LEU A 20 0.42 -11.62 10.85
CA LEU A 20 1.36 -12.25 9.93
C LEU A 20 0.75 -13.46 9.23
N ALA A 21 0.00 -14.30 9.97
CA ALA A 21 -0.66 -15.47 9.40
C ALA A 21 -1.70 -15.05 8.35
N PHE A 22 -2.43 -13.96 8.62
CA PHE A 22 -3.35 -13.37 7.65
C PHE A 22 -2.61 -12.88 6.38
N LEU A 23 -1.55 -12.08 6.54
CA LEU A 23 -0.78 -11.53 5.42
C LEU A 23 -0.16 -12.62 4.53
N GLN A 24 0.36 -13.69 5.14
CA GLN A 24 0.91 -14.83 4.41
C GLN A 24 -0.18 -15.59 3.64
N ALA A 25 -1.37 -15.74 4.22
CA ALA A 25 -2.49 -16.40 3.58
C ALA A 25 -3.06 -15.57 2.40
N ASP A 26 -3.25 -14.26 2.57
CA ASP A 26 -3.80 -13.38 1.51
C ASP A 26 -2.76 -13.10 0.41
N GLY A 27 -1.49 -12.89 0.77
CA GLY A 27 -0.40 -12.60 -0.16
C GLY A 27 0.01 -13.83 -0.99
N GLY A 28 -0.13 -15.02 -0.42
CA GLY A 28 0.31 -16.27 -1.03
C GLY A 28 1.81 -16.24 -1.36
N ASN A 29 2.16 -16.63 -2.58
CA ASN A 29 3.56 -16.64 -3.04
C ASN A 29 4.00 -15.31 -3.71
N GLN A 30 3.13 -14.30 -3.73
CA GLN A 30 3.46 -13.03 -4.37
C GLN A 30 4.35 -12.19 -3.47
N LEU A 31 5.34 -11.51 -4.06
CA LEU A 31 6.09 -10.49 -3.36
C LEU A 31 5.20 -9.27 -3.12
N PHE A 32 5.16 -8.81 -1.88
CA PHE A 32 4.47 -7.61 -1.48
C PHE A 32 5.31 -6.80 -0.50
N ARG A 33 4.95 -5.53 -0.36
CA ARG A 33 5.46 -4.64 0.67
C ARG A 33 4.30 -4.20 1.57
N VAL A 34 4.59 -4.01 2.85
CA VAL A 34 3.69 -3.33 3.78
C VAL A 34 4.09 -1.87 3.96
N TYR A 35 3.12 -1.02 4.27
CA TYR A 35 3.34 0.30 4.85
C TYR A 35 2.61 0.34 6.18
N THR A 36 3.28 0.80 7.24
CA THR A 36 2.63 0.92 8.56
C THR A 36 2.49 2.39 8.90
N SER A 37 1.27 2.84 9.22
CA SER A 37 1.04 4.21 9.66
C SER A 37 1.73 4.47 11.00
N GLU A 38 2.46 5.57 11.07
CA GLU A 38 3.23 5.99 12.26
C GLU A 38 2.60 7.21 12.94
N ALA A 39 1.32 7.50 12.65
CA ALA A 39 0.59 8.61 13.24
C ALA A 39 0.46 8.50 14.77
N ILE A 40 0.62 7.29 15.31
CA ILE A 40 0.60 7.00 16.74
C ILE A 40 1.81 6.14 17.12
N VAL A 41 2.44 6.43 18.26
CA VAL A 41 3.51 5.59 18.83
C VAL A 41 2.86 4.54 19.72
N PRO A 42 2.78 3.27 19.30
CA PRO A 42 1.94 2.30 19.99
C PRO A 42 2.66 1.60 21.14
N VAL A 43 1.88 0.89 21.96
CA VAL A 43 2.42 -0.11 22.90
C VAL A 43 2.89 -1.35 22.13
N LEU A 44 3.80 -2.15 22.71
CA LEU A 44 4.42 -3.24 21.95
C LEU A 44 3.46 -4.25 21.31
N PRO A 45 2.37 -4.74 21.95
CA PRO A 45 1.43 -5.64 21.29
C PRO A 45 0.90 -5.07 19.97
N VAL A 46 0.55 -3.78 20.00
CA VAL A 46 0.11 -3.01 18.84
C VAL A 46 1.23 -2.85 17.82
N MET A 47 2.45 -2.52 18.25
CA MET A 47 3.61 -2.44 17.33
C MET A 47 3.91 -3.77 16.64
N ARG A 48 3.73 -4.89 17.34
CA ARG A 48 3.97 -6.24 16.82
C ARG A 48 2.89 -6.64 15.82
N GLU A 49 1.62 -6.51 16.19
CA GLU A 49 0.50 -6.82 15.29
C GLU A 49 0.48 -5.91 14.06
N SER A 50 0.90 -4.64 14.18
CA SER A 50 1.01 -3.71 13.05
C SER A 50 2.33 -3.80 12.26
N LEU A 51 3.22 -4.75 12.60
CA LEU A 51 4.54 -4.89 11.98
C LEU A 51 5.26 -3.53 11.86
N TYR A 52 5.23 -2.76 12.95
CA TYR A 52 5.78 -1.40 13.02
C TYR A 52 7.21 -1.36 12.49
N PRO A 53 7.67 -0.26 11.87
CA PRO A 53 9.00 -0.16 11.28
C PRO A 53 10.13 -0.76 12.14
N ASN A 54 10.92 -1.60 11.47
CA ASN A 54 11.99 -2.49 11.96
C ASN A 54 11.55 -3.75 12.72
N ILE A 55 10.29 -3.87 13.17
CA ILE A 55 9.77 -5.13 13.74
C ILE A 55 9.47 -6.13 12.63
N GLN A 56 8.98 -5.68 11.47
CA GLN A 56 8.66 -6.55 10.33
C GLN A 56 9.83 -7.44 9.88
N VAL A 57 11.07 -6.97 10.09
CA VAL A 57 12.30 -7.67 9.68
C VAL A 57 12.45 -9.00 10.42
N LEU A 58 12.01 -9.06 11.68
CA LEU A 58 12.01 -10.29 12.49
C LEU A 58 11.11 -11.39 11.90
N HIS A 59 10.16 -11.00 11.06
CA HIS A 59 9.17 -11.87 10.46
C HIS A 59 9.34 -12.03 8.94
N GLY A 60 10.44 -11.52 8.37
CA GLY A 60 10.72 -11.62 6.94
C GLY A 60 9.75 -10.84 6.05
N VAL A 61 8.99 -9.88 6.61
CA VAL A 61 8.05 -9.06 5.85
C VAL A 61 8.76 -7.81 5.34
N GLN A 62 8.61 -7.53 4.04
CA GLN A 62 9.17 -6.32 3.43
C GLN A 62 8.31 -5.11 3.79
N SER A 63 8.92 -4.00 4.21
CA SER A 63 8.22 -2.73 4.51
C SER A 63 8.79 -1.57 3.72
N LEU A 64 7.95 -0.58 3.43
CA LEU A 64 8.35 0.67 2.78
C LEU A 64 9.04 1.63 3.75
N ASN A 65 8.47 1.84 4.92
CA ASN A 65 8.88 2.90 5.86
C ASN A 65 9.73 2.38 7.03
N GLY A 66 10.73 1.53 6.75
CA GLY A 66 11.74 1.13 7.75
C GLY A 66 12.69 2.28 8.13
N TYR A 67 13.23 2.26 9.35
CA TYR A 67 14.27 3.22 9.75
C TYR A 67 15.65 2.69 9.43
N TYR A 68 16.42 3.46 8.66
CA TYR A 68 17.81 3.16 8.30
C TYR A 68 18.72 4.29 8.80
N PRO A 69 19.94 3.99 9.29
CA PRO A 69 20.88 5.01 9.72
C PRO A 69 21.37 5.91 8.58
N LEU A 70 21.26 5.44 7.33
CA LEU A 70 21.56 6.17 6.11
C LEU A 70 20.42 5.94 5.11
N VAL A 71 19.74 7.00 4.71
CA VAL A 71 18.69 6.97 3.70
C VAL A 71 19.19 7.71 2.46
N PRO A 72 19.28 7.07 1.28
CA PRO A 72 19.65 7.76 0.04
C PRO A 72 18.66 8.91 -0.27
N THR A 73 19.14 10.04 -0.78
CA THR A 73 18.31 11.23 -1.07
C THR A 73 17.10 10.90 -1.96
N ALA A 74 17.30 10.08 -3.00
CA ALA A 74 16.22 9.64 -3.89
C ALA A 74 15.14 8.81 -3.15
N GLN A 75 15.54 7.98 -2.19
CA GLN A 75 14.59 7.23 -1.36
C GLN A 75 13.90 8.15 -0.36
N GLN A 76 14.61 9.11 0.22
CA GLN A 76 14.03 10.12 1.09
C GLN A 76 12.96 10.93 0.36
N TRP A 77 13.19 11.28 -0.91
CA TRP A 77 12.22 11.98 -1.74
C TRP A 77 10.94 11.17 -1.93
N LEU A 78 11.04 9.87 -2.25
CA LEU A 78 9.86 9.00 -2.39
C LEU A 78 9.06 8.93 -1.09
N LEU A 79 9.74 8.80 0.05
CA LEU A 79 9.08 8.73 1.35
C LEU A 79 8.40 10.06 1.73
N SER A 80 9.00 11.20 1.39
CA SER A 80 8.44 12.53 1.69
C SER A 80 7.30 12.95 0.76
N HIS A 81 7.16 12.32 -0.41
CA HIS A 81 6.12 12.63 -1.40
C HIS A 81 5.10 11.50 -1.56
N LEU A 82 5.12 10.51 -0.66
CA LEU A 82 4.31 9.30 -0.77
C LEU A 82 2.81 9.65 -0.86
N ASN A 83 2.19 9.19 -1.94
CA ASN A 83 0.76 9.25 -2.19
C ASN A 83 0.28 7.86 -2.63
N ALA A 84 -1.02 7.69 -2.87
CA ALA A 84 -1.59 6.40 -3.26
C ALA A 84 -0.90 5.79 -4.49
N ARG A 85 -0.70 6.59 -5.55
CA ARG A 85 -0.03 6.13 -6.77
C ARG A 85 1.41 5.70 -6.53
N LEU A 86 2.18 6.44 -5.73
CA LEU A 86 3.54 6.04 -5.40
C LEU A 86 3.55 4.79 -4.52
N ALA A 87 2.57 4.60 -3.63
CA ALA A 87 2.41 3.36 -2.90
C ALA A 87 2.13 2.17 -3.85
N ASP A 88 1.29 2.37 -4.88
CA ASP A 88 1.04 1.39 -5.93
C ASP A 88 2.34 1.00 -6.64
N LEU A 89 3.08 1.99 -7.13
CA LEU A 89 4.37 1.84 -7.82
C LEU A 89 5.38 1.07 -6.96
N LEU A 90 5.38 1.33 -5.66
CA LEU A 90 6.30 0.75 -4.69
C LEU A 90 5.86 -0.64 -4.19
N ASN A 91 4.90 -1.28 -4.86
CA ASN A 91 4.41 -2.62 -4.54
C ASN A 91 3.88 -2.72 -3.08
N VAL A 92 3.36 -1.62 -2.54
CA VAL A 92 2.71 -1.59 -1.23
C VAL A 92 1.33 -2.20 -1.35
N ARG A 93 1.20 -3.47 -0.97
CA ARG A 93 -0.07 -4.21 -1.04
C ARG A 93 -0.90 -4.07 0.22
N TYR A 94 -0.26 -3.85 1.37
CA TYR A 94 -0.97 -3.73 2.64
C TYR A 94 -0.58 -2.47 3.38
N VAL A 95 -1.59 -1.76 3.87
CA VAL A 95 -1.47 -0.59 4.73
C VAL A 95 -1.95 -0.99 6.12
N LEU A 96 -1.07 -0.91 7.11
CA LEU A 96 -1.32 -1.33 8.47
C LEU A 96 -1.53 -0.09 9.33
N ILE A 97 -2.71 0.03 9.93
CA ILE A 97 -3.07 1.10 10.85
C ILE A 97 -3.05 0.52 12.27
N PRO A 98 -2.07 0.86 13.11
CA PRO A 98 -2.06 0.43 14.50
C PRO A 98 -3.36 0.88 15.21
N GLN A 99 -3.93 0.05 16.08
CA GLN A 99 -5.13 0.40 16.85
C GLN A 99 -4.76 0.75 18.30
N LEU A 100 -5.30 1.83 18.83
CA LEU A 100 -5.29 2.10 20.27
C LEU A 100 -6.72 2.02 20.78
N LEU A 101 -7.10 0.85 21.34
CA LEU A 101 -8.39 0.55 22.00
C LEU A 101 -9.35 1.76 22.06
N PRO A 102 -10.38 1.85 21.20
CA PRO A 102 -11.25 3.01 21.20
C PRO A 102 -12.24 2.99 22.37
N VAL A 103 -12.60 4.18 22.84
CA VAL A 103 -13.71 4.43 23.77
C VAL A 103 -14.68 5.50 23.25
N ASP A 104 -14.35 6.19 22.14
CA ASP A 104 -15.16 7.28 21.57
C ASP A 104 -14.90 7.56 20.07
N ALA A 105 -15.66 8.51 19.49
CA ALA A 105 -15.56 8.89 18.08
C ALA A 105 -14.26 9.59 17.68
N GLN A 106 -13.55 10.24 18.61
CA GLN A 106 -12.28 10.90 18.30
C GLN A 106 -11.19 9.86 18.09
N THR A 107 -11.19 8.80 18.89
CA THR A 107 -10.20 7.71 18.83
C THR A 107 -10.43 6.76 17.65
N GLU A 108 -11.68 6.45 17.31
CA GLU A 108 -12.02 5.58 16.15
C GLU A 108 -11.51 6.12 14.81
N ALA A 109 -11.47 7.44 14.64
CA ALA A 109 -10.94 8.09 13.44
C ALA A 109 -9.42 7.86 13.25
N TYR A 110 -8.65 7.80 14.34
CA TYR A 110 -7.21 7.50 14.27
C TYR A 110 -6.95 6.03 13.96
N ASP A 111 -7.78 5.15 14.51
CA ASP A 111 -7.67 3.71 14.32
C ASP A 111 -7.98 3.27 12.87
N THR A 112 -8.79 4.02 12.13
CA THR A 112 -9.20 3.62 10.77
C THR A 112 -8.71 4.58 9.68
N GLY A 113 -7.83 5.52 10.05
CA GLY A 113 -7.30 6.55 9.16
C GLY A 113 -6.28 6.01 8.16
N ASP A 114 -6.75 5.45 7.05
CA ASP A 114 -5.90 5.13 5.89
C ASP A 114 -5.39 6.44 5.24
N PRO A 115 -4.06 6.68 5.20
CA PRO A 115 -3.51 7.93 4.66
C PRO A 115 -3.58 8.04 3.13
N PHE A 116 -3.86 6.95 2.41
CA PHE A 116 -3.87 6.91 0.95
C PHE A 116 -5.27 6.77 0.36
N ALA A 117 -6.22 6.24 1.14
CA ALA A 117 -7.62 6.11 0.76
C ALA A 117 -8.55 6.26 1.98
N PRO A 118 -8.62 7.45 2.59
CA PRO A 118 -9.43 7.67 3.78
C PRO A 118 -10.93 7.55 3.48
N SER A 119 -11.71 7.13 4.48
CA SER A 119 -13.19 7.08 4.39
C SER A 119 -13.75 8.35 3.78
N LEU A 120 -14.71 8.20 2.86
CA LEU A 120 -15.32 9.35 2.17
C LEU A 120 -16.27 10.15 3.07
N ALA A 121 -16.68 9.61 4.22
CA ALA A 121 -17.62 10.27 5.12
C ALA A 121 -17.10 11.62 5.64
N GLY A 122 -17.92 12.66 5.49
CA GLY A 122 -17.58 14.03 5.90
C GLY A 122 -16.75 14.79 4.88
N ARG A 123 -16.50 14.23 3.68
CA ARG A 123 -15.64 14.81 2.66
C ARG A 123 -16.45 15.29 1.44
N SER A 124 -15.90 16.28 0.75
CA SER A 124 -16.51 16.99 -0.38
C SER A 124 -15.45 17.22 -1.45
N PHE A 125 -15.83 17.02 -2.72
CA PHE A 125 -14.90 17.04 -3.85
C PHE A 125 -15.54 17.65 -5.08
N ASP A 126 -14.75 18.46 -5.79
CA ASP A 126 -15.05 18.85 -7.16
C ASP A 126 -14.57 17.76 -8.13
N LEU A 127 -15.37 17.52 -9.16
CA LEU A 127 -15.14 16.48 -10.15
C LEU A 127 -15.00 17.09 -11.53
N THR A 128 -14.17 16.47 -12.36
CA THR A 128 -14.28 16.67 -13.80
C THR A 128 -15.64 16.17 -14.27
N SER A 129 -16.33 16.99 -15.08
CA SER A 129 -17.69 16.73 -15.54
C SER A 129 -17.83 15.36 -16.17
N GLN A 130 -18.78 14.56 -15.69
CA GLN A 130 -19.06 13.22 -16.19
C GLN A 130 -20.53 12.85 -16.05
N THR A 131 -21.04 12.04 -16.97
CA THR A 131 -22.43 11.59 -16.94
C THR A 131 -22.62 10.48 -15.91
N VAL A 132 -23.54 10.66 -14.98
CA VAL A 132 -23.87 9.71 -13.91
C VAL A 132 -25.35 9.36 -13.97
N SER A 133 -25.65 8.08 -13.93
CA SER A 133 -27.01 7.51 -13.96
C SER A 133 -27.33 6.66 -12.73
N ALA A 134 -26.31 6.20 -12.00
CA ALA A 134 -26.47 5.52 -10.73
C ALA A 134 -25.22 5.69 -9.85
N LEU A 135 -25.37 5.34 -8.58
CA LEU A 135 -24.32 5.28 -7.59
C LEU A 135 -24.30 3.90 -6.94
N GLU A 136 -23.09 3.46 -6.59
CA GLU A 136 -22.91 2.36 -5.65
C GLU A 136 -22.09 2.85 -4.46
N VAL A 137 -22.59 2.59 -3.26
CA VAL A 137 -21.95 2.99 -1.99
C VAL A 137 -21.60 1.71 -1.23
N GLU A 138 -20.32 1.49 -1.03
CA GLU A 138 -19.77 0.34 -0.31
C GLU A 138 -19.20 0.83 1.03
N GLY A 139 -19.71 0.27 2.13
CA GLY A 139 -19.32 0.73 3.46
C GLY A 139 -19.95 -0.06 4.61
N TYR A 140 -19.74 0.42 5.82
CA TYR A 140 -20.28 -0.15 7.05
C TYR A 140 -20.47 0.91 8.13
N LEU A 141 -21.20 0.55 9.19
CA LEU A 141 -21.34 1.37 10.39
C LEU A 141 -20.53 0.78 11.54
N SER A 142 -20.06 1.64 12.44
CA SER A 142 -19.48 1.25 13.72
C SER A 142 -20.22 1.97 14.85
N HIS A 143 -20.21 1.39 16.06
CA HIS A 143 -20.92 1.95 17.22
C HIS A 143 -22.41 2.25 16.93
N SER A 144 -23.07 1.36 16.20
CA SER A 144 -24.39 1.61 15.59
C SER A 144 -25.49 0.67 16.08
N ALA A 145 -25.18 -0.21 17.04
CA ALA A 145 -26.10 -1.24 17.49
C ALA A 145 -27.40 -0.67 18.10
N ASP A 146 -27.39 0.55 18.62
CA ASP A 146 -28.57 1.21 19.18
C ASP A 146 -29.49 1.87 18.13
N LEU A 147 -29.01 2.01 16.88
CA LEU A 147 -29.80 2.55 15.77
C LEU A 147 -30.86 1.55 15.32
N THR A 148 -32.06 2.04 15.02
CA THR A 148 -33.17 1.24 14.49
C THR A 148 -33.17 1.21 12.96
N ASP A 149 -33.86 0.24 12.37
CA ASP A 149 -34.07 0.18 10.91
C ASP A 149 -34.58 1.51 10.33
N GLY A 150 -34.03 1.90 9.18
CA GLY A 150 -34.39 3.11 8.46
C GLY A 150 -33.79 4.41 9.01
N THR A 151 -33.06 4.37 10.13
CA THR A 151 -32.40 5.56 10.72
C THR A 151 -31.43 6.16 9.71
N PRO A 152 -31.56 7.45 9.35
CA PRO A 152 -30.59 8.14 8.49
C PRO A 152 -29.21 8.18 9.15
N VAL A 153 -28.19 7.71 8.45
CA VAL A 153 -26.79 7.69 8.94
C VAL A 153 -25.87 8.58 8.12
N GLY A 154 -26.23 8.86 6.88
CA GLY A 154 -25.49 9.78 6.03
C GLY A 154 -26.26 10.13 4.77
N GLN A 155 -25.74 11.08 4.01
CA GLN A 155 -26.25 11.43 2.69
C GLN A 155 -25.10 11.48 1.68
N VAL A 156 -25.33 10.94 0.49
CA VAL A 156 -24.49 11.21 -0.67
C VAL A 156 -25.19 12.28 -1.48
N VAL A 157 -24.50 13.38 -1.74
CA VAL A 157 -25.02 14.52 -2.50
C VAL A 157 -24.17 14.66 -3.75
N VAL A 158 -24.80 14.58 -4.92
CA VAL A 158 -24.15 14.83 -6.20
C VAL A 158 -24.80 16.05 -6.84
N ARG A 159 -23.99 17.04 -7.19
CA ARG A 159 -24.45 18.25 -7.90
C ARG A 159 -24.05 18.18 -9.36
N GLY A 160 -25.02 18.48 -10.22
CA GLY A 160 -24.86 18.57 -11.67
C GLY A 160 -24.38 19.94 -12.13
N ALA A 161 -23.77 19.99 -13.31
CA ALA A 161 -23.37 21.25 -13.98
C ALA A 161 -24.56 22.19 -14.25
N ASP A 162 -25.77 21.64 -14.32
CA ASP A 162 -27.04 22.36 -14.49
C ASP A 162 -27.61 22.90 -13.17
N GLY A 163 -26.90 22.72 -12.05
CA GLY A 163 -27.33 23.12 -10.71
C GLY A 163 -28.32 22.16 -10.04
N ARG A 164 -28.74 21.06 -10.70
CA ARG A 164 -29.56 20.04 -10.05
C ARG A 164 -28.74 19.30 -9.00
N GLU A 165 -29.35 19.01 -7.86
CA GLU A 165 -28.78 18.15 -6.83
C GLU A 165 -29.56 16.84 -6.74
N ALA A 166 -28.83 15.73 -6.73
CA ALA A 166 -29.36 14.43 -6.38
C ALA A 166 -28.84 14.06 -4.99
N VAL A 167 -29.76 13.74 -4.07
CA VAL A 167 -29.46 13.45 -2.67
C VAL A 167 -29.99 12.07 -2.33
N TRP A 168 -29.11 11.19 -1.87
CA TRP A 168 -29.47 9.85 -1.39
C TRP A 168 -29.16 9.74 0.08
N THR A 169 -30.15 9.30 0.87
CA THR A 169 -29.96 9.09 2.31
C THR A 169 -29.63 7.63 2.56
N LEU A 170 -28.43 7.38 3.08
CA LEU A 170 -28.00 6.09 3.61
C LEU A 170 -28.71 5.84 4.94
N ARG A 171 -29.22 4.63 5.13
CA ARG A 171 -29.99 4.24 6.32
C ARG A 171 -29.47 2.96 6.95
N ALA A 172 -29.44 2.95 8.28
CA ALA A 172 -29.13 1.76 9.07
C ALA A 172 -30.14 0.64 8.77
N GLY A 173 -29.62 -0.56 8.55
CA GLY A 173 -30.35 -1.79 8.25
C GLY A 173 -30.92 -1.92 6.83
N ASN A 174 -31.18 -0.80 6.15
CA ASN A 174 -31.61 -0.81 4.75
C ASN A 174 -30.41 -0.83 3.79
N ASP A 175 -29.44 0.06 4.04
CA ASP A 175 -28.32 0.32 3.14
C ASP A 175 -27.00 -0.18 3.73
N LEU A 176 -26.74 0.17 5.00
CA LEU A 176 -25.54 -0.18 5.75
C LEU A 176 -25.91 -0.75 7.12
N ALA A 177 -25.02 -1.50 7.75
CA ALA A 177 -25.20 -2.03 9.10
C ALA A 177 -23.89 -2.06 9.90
N GLU A 178 -24.01 -2.29 11.20
CA GLU A 178 -22.92 -2.58 12.14
C GLU A 178 -21.95 -3.61 11.55
N TRP A 179 -20.66 -3.26 11.45
CA TRP A 179 -19.63 -4.12 10.86
C TRP A 179 -19.42 -5.41 11.65
N ALA A 180 -19.54 -5.34 12.98
CA ALA A 180 -19.41 -6.45 13.91
C ALA A 180 -20.74 -7.18 14.17
N TYR A 181 -21.68 -7.14 13.20
CA TYR A 181 -23.04 -7.68 13.33
C TYR A 181 -23.08 -9.12 13.87
N ASP A 182 -22.09 -9.95 13.53
CA ASP A 182 -22.04 -11.36 13.92
C ASP A 182 -21.52 -11.61 15.35
N ARG A 183 -21.01 -10.59 16.04
CA ARG A 183 -20.48 -10.74 17.40
C ARG A 183 -21.63 -10.98 18.39
N ASP A 184 -21.50 -12.00 19.25
CA ASP A 184 -22.59 -12.48 20.12
C ASP A 184 -23.21 -11.41 21.04
N ASP A 185 -22.41 -10.46 21.52
CA ASP A 185 -22.86 -9.34 22.35
C ASP A 185 -23.58 -8.27 21.52
N VAL A 186 -23.07 -7.97 20.32
CA VAL A 186 -23.69 -7.04 19.36
C VAL A 186 -25.03 -7.59 18.89
N ARG A 187 -25.12 -8.87 18.51
CA ARG A 187 -26.37 -9.53 18.09
C ARG A 187 -27.51 -9.42 19.11
N LYS A 188 -27.19 -9.32 20.40
CA LYS A 188 -28.19 -9.22 21.47
C LYS A 188 -28.78 -7.83 21.60
N VAL A 189 -28.08 -6.80 21.13
CA VAL A 189 -28.44 -5.40 21.36
C VAL A 189 -28.69 -4.63 20.07
N VAL A 190 -28.25 -5.13 18.91
CA VAL A 190 -28.45 -4.50 17.61
C VAL A 190 -29.94 -4.33 17.32
N ARG A 191 -30.36 -3.11 16.96
CA ARG A 191 -31.77 -2.73 16.76
C ARG A 191 -32.17 -2.52 15.31
N HIS A 192 -31.23 -2.74 14.39
CA HIS A 192 -31.47 -2.71 12.95
C HIS A 192 -31.17 -4.08 12.32
N SER A 193 -31.83 -4.36 11.22
CA SER A 193 -31.62 -5.51 10.36
C SER A 193 -30.26 -5.42 9.66
N MET A 194 -29.89 -6.48 8.94
CA MET A 194 -28.73 -6.49 8.05
C MET A 194 -29.22 -6.30 6.60
N PRO A 195 -28.61 -5.39 5.81
CA PRO A 195 -28.96 -5.23 4.40
C PRO A 195 -28.81 -6.53 3.60
N PRO A 196 -29.57 -6.70 2.51
CA PRO A 196 -29.55 -7.94 1.73
C PRO A 196 -28.22 -8.19 1.01
N ILE A 197 -27.46 -7.14 0.69
CA ILE A 197 -26.20 -7.24 -0.06
C ILE A 197 -25.02 -7.04 0.89
N THR A 198 -24.46 -8.15 1.38
CA THR A 198 -23.11 -8.18 1.94
C THR A 198 -22.13 -8.38 0.79
N VAL A 199 -21.21 -7.44 0.56
CA VAL A 199 -20.23 -7.54 -0.54
C VAL A 199 -18.95 -8.21 -0.09
N ARG A 200 -18.55 -8.00 1.16
CA ARG A 200 -17.31 -8.57 1.69
C ARG A 200 -17.46 -8.91 3.16
N THR A 201 -16.77 -9.98 3.55
CA THR A 201 -16.47 -10.30 4.95
C THR A 201 -14.96 -10.35 5.15
N TRP A 202 -14.49 -9.99 6.33
CA TRP A 202 -13.08 -10.14 6.71
C TRP A 202 -12.93 -10.72 8.12
N PRO A 203 -11.82 -11.42 8.39
CA PRO A 203 -11.46 -11.83 9.74
C PRO A 203 -11.33 -10.60 10.66
N ALA A 204 -11.96 -10.70 11.83
CA ALA A 204 -11.89 -9.66 12.83
C ALA A 204 -11.76 -10.20 14.26
N ARG A 205 -11.14 -9.42 15.15
CA ARG A 205 -11.04 -9.71 16.57
C ARG A 205 -11.27 -8.46 17.41
N SER A 206 -12.37 -8.38 18.14
CA SER A 206 -12.72 -7.18 18.92
C SER A 206 -13.57 -7.50 20.16
N GLY A 207 -13.89 -6.47 20.96
CA GLY A 207 -14.67 -6.57 22.19
C GLY A 207 -13.81 -6.69 23.45
N PHE A 208 -14.45 -6.75 24.61
CA PHE A 208 -13.77 -6.91 25.90
C PHE A 208 -14.40 -8.04 26.72
N PRO A 209 -13.74 -9.21 26.86
CA PRO A 209 -12.44 -9.57 26.25
C PRO A 209 -12.54 -9.73 24.72
N PRO A 210 -11.42 -9.56 23.96
CA PRO A 210 -11.43 -9.68 22.50
C PRO A 210 -11.78 -11.10 22.04
N ARG A 211 -12.66 -11.19 21.03
CA ARG A 211 -13.11 -12.46 20.42
C ARG A 211 -13.07 -12.36 18.91
N ASP A 212 -12.86 -13.50 18.25
CA ASP A 212 -12.89 -13.59 16.79
C ASP A 212 -14.34 -13.56 16.29
N HIS A 213 -14.57 -12.83 15.20
CA HIS A 213 -15.83 -12.76 14.48
C HIS A 213 -15.57 -12.31 13.04
N LEU A 214 -16.61 -12.27 12.22
CA LEU A 214 -16.53 -11.65 10.89
C LEU A 214 -16.83 -10.15 11.00
N GLY A 215 -16.04 -9.35 10.30
CA GLY A 215 -16.42 -8.01 9.88
C GLY A 215 -17.19 -8.06 8.56
N ARG A 216 -18.06 -7.08 8.30
CA ARG A 216 -18.91 -7.02 7.09
C ARG A 216 -18.93 -5.63 6.47
N THR A 217 -18.87 -5.61 5.14
CA THR A 217 -19.13 -4.43 4.30
C THR A 217 -20.37 -4.69 3.46
N PHE A 218 -21.21 -3.66 3.33
CA PHE A 218 -22.48 -3.68 2.63
C PHE A 218 -22.44 -2.79 1.40
N LEU A 219 -23.39 -3.01 0.49
CA LEU A 219 -23.53 -2.22 -0.74
C LEU A 219 -24.94 -1.68 -0.88
N ALA A 220 -25.02 -0.36 -0.94
CA ALA A 220 -26.21 0.37 -1.32
C ALA A 220 -26.11 0.77 -2.80
N ARG A 221 -27.22 0.66 -3.53
CA ARG A 221 -27.30 1.03 -4.95
C ARG A 221 -28.42 2.03 -5.14
N TYR A 222 -28.11 3.11 -5.84
CA TYR A 222 -29.07 4.18 -6.10
C TYR A 222 -29.09 4.53 -7.58
N ALA A 223 -30.26 4.45 -8.20
CA ALA A 223 -30.45 4.90 -9.56
C ALA A 223 -30.93 6.37 -9.59
N LEU A 224 -30.59 7.08 -10.64
CA LEU A 224 -31.21 8.35 -10.99
C LEU A 224 -32.43 8.14 -11.88
N GLU A 225 -33.45 8.96 -11.66
CA GLU A 225 -34.58 9.07 -12.61
C GLU A 225 -34.12 9.59 -13.97
N GLN A 226 -33.16 10.54 -13.97
CA GLN A 226 -32.55 11.09 -15.17
C GLN A 226 -31.06 11.28 -14.94
N PRO A 227 -30.19 10.87 -15.89
CA PRO A 227 -28.76 11.11 -15.78
C PRO A 227 -28.41 12.58 -15.51
N LEU A 228 -27.30 12.77 -14.78
CA LEU A 228 -26.82 14.09 -14.39
C LEU A 228 -25.35 14.25 -14.80
N GLN A 229 -24.96 15.45 -15.22
CA GLN A 229 -23.56 15.79 -15.49
C GLN A 229 -22.87 16.16 -14.17
N ALA A 230 -22.39 15.17 -13.42
CA ALA A 230 -21.82 15.35 -12.09
C ALA A 230 -20.53 16.17 -12.16
N VAL A 231 -20.49 17.24 -11.36
CA VAL A 231 -19.31 18.13 -11.21
C VAL A 231 -18.87 18.28 -9.76
N HIS A 232 -19.67 17.80 -8.81
CA HIS A 232 -19.34 17.86 -7.39
C HIS A 232 -20.03 16.71 -6.65
N ILE A 233 -19.35 16.18 -5.63
CA ILE A 233 -19.86 15.14 -4.77
C ILE A 233 -19.48 15.38 -3.31
N GLU A 234 -20.39 15.07 -2.41
CA GLU A 234 -20.20 15.22 -0.97
C GLU A 234 -20.86 14.05 -0.22
N VAL A 235 -20.19 13.55 0.81
CA VAL A 235 -20.78 12.57 1.73
C VAL A 235 -20.99 13.26 3.08
N ARG A 236 -22.25 13.58 3.40
CA ARG A 236 -22.66 14.25 4.64
C ARG A 236 -23.01 13.21 5.71
N PRO A 237 -22.21 13.03 6.76
CA PRO A 237 -22.56 12.11 7.84
C PRO A 237 -23.69 12.72 8.68
N LEU A 238 -24.69 11.91 9.05
CA LEU A 238 -25.79 12.29 9.95
C LEU A 238 -25.61 11.72 11.36
N ILE A 239 -24.60 10.87 11.51
CA ILE A 239 -24.02 10.40 12.78
C ILE A 239 -22.57 10.92 12.86
N PRO A 240 -21.83 10.73 13.96
CA PRO A 240 -20.40 11.06 13.98
C PRO A 240 -19.67 10.45 12.77
N ALA A 241 -18.86 11.24 12.06
CA ALA A 241 -18.21 10.81 10.81
C ALA A 241 -17.37 9.54 10.98
N ALA A 242 -16.73 9.37 12.14
CA ALA A 242 -15.97 8.19 12.50
C ALA A 242 -16.81 6.90 12.62
N PHE A 243 -18.15 7.00 12.68
CA PHE A 243 -19.06 5.86 12.77
C PHE A 243 -19.68 5.48 11.41
N LEU A 244 -19.42 6.26 10.37
CA LEU A 244 -19.83 6.00 9.00
C LEU A 244 -18.58 5.76 8.15
N HIS A 245 -18.31 4.50 7.80
CA HIS A 245 -17.18 4.16 6.96
C HIS A 245 -17.64 3.91 5.53
N ILE A 246 -17.28 4.81 4.62
CA ILE A 246 -17.51 4.63 3.17
C ILE A 246 -16.16 4.35 2.53
N GLU A 247 -15.90 3.08 2.23
CA GLU A 247 -14.64 2.64 1.63
C GLU A 247 -14.63 2.92 0.12
N ARG A 248 -15.75 2.69 -0.57
CA ARG A 248 -15.84 2.93 -2.01
C ARG A 248 -17.17 3.58 -2.37
N LEU A 249 -17.08 4.58 -3.22
CA LEU A 249 -18.22 5.23 -3.86
C LEU A 249 -17.99 5.21 -5.37
N ARG A 250 -18.86 4.54 -6.11
CA ARG A 250 -18.75 4.41 -7.57
C ARG A 250 -19.82 5.24 -8.27
N LEU A 251 -19.40 6.03 -9.24
CA LEU A 251 -20.27 6.72 -10.18
C LEU A 251 -20.49 5.80 -11.39
N ILE A 252 -21.74 5.51 -11.70
CA ILE A 252 -22.12 4.61 -12.80
C ILE A 252 -22.70 5.41 -13.95
N ALA A 253 -22.06 5.35 -15.11
CA ALA A 253 -22.51 5.97 -16.35
C ALA A 253 -23.66 5.18 -17.01
N PRO A 254 -24.47 5.81 -17.90
CA PRO A 254 -25.60 5.14 -18.56
C PRO A 254 -25.22 3.91 -19.39
N ASP A 255 -23.98 3.82 -19.86
CA ASP A 255 -23.43 2.68 -20.59
C ASP A 255 -22.93 1.53 -19.70
N GLY A 256 -23.08 1.68 -18.37
CA GLY A 256 -22.58 0.74 -17.37
C GLY A 256 -21.12 0.96 -16.96
N GLY A 257 -20.43 1.95 -17.55
CA GLY A 257 -19.09 2.35 -17.12
C GLY A 257 -19.09 2.78 -15.66
N SER A 258 -18.11 2.33 -14.88
CA SER A 258 -18.01 2.64 -13.45
C SER A 258 -16.69 3.36 -13.16
N ARG A 259 -16.74 4.42 -12.35
CA ARG A 259 -15.55 5.11 -11.84
C ARG A 259 -15.60 5.27 -10.34
N LEU A 260 -14.51 4.91 -9.68
CA LEU A 260 -14.35 5.09 -8.25
C LEU A 260 -14.04 6.55 -7.93
N VAL A 261 -14.74 7.13 -6.95
CA VAL A 261 -14.56 8.53 -6.56
C VAL A 261 -13.15 8.81 -6.04
N SER A 262 -12.55 7.92 -5.26
CA SER A 262 -11.18 8.09 -4.76
C SER A 262 -10.17 8.22 -5.91
N SER A 263 -10.29 7.37 -6.95
CA SER A 263 -9.46 7.46 -8.16
C SER A 263 -9.61 8.80 -8.88
N LEU A 264 -10.83 9.37 -8.94
CA LEU A 264 -11.08 10.66 -9.57
C LEU A 264 -10.43 11.84 -8.84
N VAL A 265 -10.14 11.68 -7.55
CA VAL A 265 -9.52 12.72 -6.70
C VAL A 265 -8.05 12.42 -6.37
N GLY A 266 -7.45 11.43 -7.05
CA GLY A 266 -6.03 11.08 -6.90
C GLY A 266 -5.70 10.22 -5.67
N GLU A 267 -6.72 9.59 -5.06
CA GLU A 267 -6.59 8.67 -3.93
C GLU A 267 -6.61 7.20 -4.38
N GLY A 268 -6.26 6.30 -3.47
CA GLY A 268 -6.14 4.86 -3.72
C GLY A 268 -7.47 4.11 -3.72
N ASP A 269 -7.39 2.83 -4.07
CA ASP A 269 -8.48 1.87 -3.90
C ASP A 269 -8.10 0.86 -2.81
N HIS A 270 -8.33 1.23 -1.55
CA HIS A 270 -7.99 0.40 -0.41
C HIS A 270 -9.24 -0.12 0.29
N ILE A 271 -9.21 -1.37 0.71
CA ILE A 271 -10.32 -2.02 1.41
C ILE A 271 -9.86 -2.67 2.70
N LEU A 272 -10.68 -2.60 3.75
CA LEU A 272 -10.37 -3.31 4.99
C LEU A 272 -10.50 -4.82 4.76
N VAL A 273 -9.44 -5.56 5.13
CA VAL A 273 -9.34 -7.01 4.94
C VAL A 273 -8.99 -7.77 6.22
N TYR A 274 -8.60 -7.08 7.28
CA TYR A 274 -8.41 -7.64 8.62
C TYR A 274 -8.50 -6.53 9.67
N ARG A 275 -9.13 -6.79 10.81
CA ARG A 275 -9.13 -5.85 11.95
C ARG A 275 -9.09 -6.57 13.28
N SER A 276 -8.12 -6.24 14.13
CA SER A 276 -8.04 -6.72 15.51
C SER A 276 -8.15 -5.55 16.49
N ALA A 277 -8.00 -5.81 17.79
CA ALA A 277 -7.87 -4.76 18.80
C ALA A 277 -6.54 -3.99 18.71
N ASP A 278 -5.59 -4.47 17.88
CA ASP A 278 -4.22 -3.98 17.81
C ASP A 278 -3.82 -3.48 16.40
N VAL A 279 -4.49 -3.90 15.33
CA VAL A 279 -4.20 -3.45 13.95
C VAL A 279 -5.44 -3.54 13.05
N ALA A 280 -5.64 -2.54 12.19
CA ALA A 280 -6.47 -2.62 10.99
C ALA A 280 -5.56 -2.75 9.76
N ILE A 281 -5.87 -3.68 8.86
CA ILE A 281 -5.09 -3.93 7.65
C ILE A 281 -5.98 -3.66 6.44
N TYR A 282 -5.58 -2.67 5.67
CA TYR A 282 -6.17 -2.36 4.39
C TYR A 282 -5.35 -3.02 3.28
N ARG A 283 -6.02 -3.63 2.31
CA ARG A 283 -5.39 -4.12 1.09
C ARG A 283 -5.53 -3.04 0.02
N ASN A 284 -4.40 -2.67 -0.55
CA ASN A 284 -4.33 -1.80 -1.71
C ASN A 284 -4.59 -2.62 -2.99
N GLU A 285 -5.71 -2.35 -3.65
CA GLU A 285 -6.14 -3.03 -4.88
C GLU A 285 -5.46 -2.45 -6.13
N GLY A 286 -4.80 -1.28 -6.01
CA GLY A 286 -3.95 -0.67 -7.03
C GLY A 286 -2.49 -1.13 -6.98
N ALA A 287 -2.09 -1.90 -5.98
CA ALA A 287 -0.71 -2.33 -5.78
C ALA A 287 -0.16 -3.10 -7.00
N GLY A 288 0.83 -2.53 -7.68
CA GLY A 288 1.43 -3.21 -8.82
C GLY A 288 2.51 -4.22 -8.42
N PRO A 289 3.07 -4.93 -9.40
CA PRO A 289 4.03 -5.99 -9.16
C PRO A 289 5.38 -5.46 -8.68
N ARG A 290 6.18 -6.31 -8.02
CA ARG A 290 7.55 -5.96 -7.61
C ARG A 290 8.46 -5.63 -8.79
N ALA A 291 8.24 -6.26 -9.94
CA ALA A 291 8.98 -6.00 -11.18
C ALA A 291 8.02 -6.01 -12.36
N PHE A 292 8.23 -5.11 -13.32
CA PHE A 292 7.35 -4.91 -14.47
C PHE A 292 8.13 -4.41 -15.69
N LEU A 293 7.52 -4.55 -16.87
CA LEU A 293 8.05 -4.02 -18.12
C LEU A 293 7.35 -2.72 -18.49
N VAL A 294 8.13 -1.77 -18.98
CA VAL A 294 7.62 -0.59 -19.68
C VAL A 294 8.26 -0.49 -21.05
N HIS A 295 7.47 -0.06 -22.03
CA HIS A 295 7.91 0.13 -23.41
C HIS A 295 7.96 1.60 -23.81
N ARG A 296 7.50 2.48 -22.93
CA ARG A 296 7.66 3.93 -23.05
C ARG A 296 8.56 4.42 -21.93
N THR A 297 9.53 5.25 -22.28
CA THR A 297 10.42 5.88 -21.31
C THR A 297 10.69 7.32 -21.72
N ARG A 298 10.78 8.20 -20.73
CA ARG A 298 11.23 9.58 -20.88
C ARG A 298 12.53 9.74 -20.13
N VAL A 299 13.53 10.37 -20.73
CA VAL A 299 14.83 10.57 -20.09
C VAL A 299 14.85 11.97 -19.49
N ALA A 300 14.93 12.05 -18.17
CA ALA A 300 15.15 13.30 -17.46
C ALA A 300 16.62 13.74 -17.59
N GLY A 301 16.84 15.03 -17.84
CA GLY A 301 18.17 15.64 -17.92
C GLY A 301 18.79 15.94 -16.54
N SER A 302 18.01 15.88 -15.46
CA SER A 302 18.47 16.13 -14.09
C SER A 302 17.65 15.37 -13.04
N GLU A 303 18.15 15.29 -11.81
CA GLU A 303 17.40 14.69 -10.70
C GLU A 303 16.09 15.46 -10.43
N ALA A 304 16.13 16.80 -10.44
CA ALA A 304 14.96 17.63 -10.21
C ALA A 304 13.87 17.43 -11.27
N GLU A 305 14.26 17.29 -12.54
CA GLU A 305 13.33 16.98 -13.62
C GLU A 305 12.74 15.56 -13.47
N ALA A 306 13.54 14.59 -13.04
CA ALA A 306 13.03 13.24 -12.77
C ALA A 306 11.99 13.24 -11.64
N GLU A 307 12.23 14.02 -10.58
CA GLU A 307 11.29 14.22 -9.47
C GLU A 307 9.99 14.89 -9.92
N GLU A 308 10.08 15.98 -10.68
CA GLU A 308 8.92 16.69 -11.23
C GLU A 308 8.06 15.78 -12.11
N LEU A 309 8.68 15.08 -13.06
CA LEU A 309 8.00 14.17 -13.98
C LEU A 309 7.38 12.98 -13.24
N THR A 310 8.06 12.42 -12.23
CA THR A 310 7.55 11.30 -11.43
C THR A 310 6.40 11.72 -10.54
N ALA A 311 6.36 12.98 -10.09
CA ALA A 311 5.27 13.55 -9.28
C ALA A 311 4.06 13.98 -10.12
N ALA A 312 4.22 14.20 -11.44
CA ALA A 312 3.15 14.64 -12.32
C ALA A 312 1.93 13.69 -12.26
N PRO A 313 0.69 14.17 -12.05
CA PRO A 313 -0.48 13.33 -11.74
C PRO A 313 -0.97 12.45 -12.91
N ASP A 314 -0.60 12.80 -14.14
CA ASP A 314 -0.99 12.11 -15.38
C ASP A 314 -0.04 10.96 -15.78
N LEU A 315 1.09 10.80 -15.09
CA LEU A 315 1.98 9.66 -15.28
C LEU A 315 1.32 8.36 -14.80
N ASP A 316 1.11 7.42 -15.72
CA ASP A 316 0.82 6.02 -15.43
C ASP A 316 2.16 5.26 -15.31
N PRO A 317 2.60 4.92 -14.08
CA PRO A 317 3.94 4.38 -13.86
C PRO A 317 4.10 2.96 -14.40
N TRP A 318 3.01 2.28 -14.79
CA TRP A 318 3.06 0.95 -15.39
C TRP A 318 3.14 0.99 -16.92
N ARG A 319 3.02 2.18 -17.52
CA ARG A 319 3.11 2.38 -18.97
C ARG A 319 4.33 3.19 -19.38
N GLU A 320 4.72 4.16 -18.57
CA GLU A 320 5.85 5.06 -18.82
C GLU A 320 6.71 5.14 -17.56
N ALA A 321 8.03 4.93 -17.72
CA ALA A 321 9.00 5.19 -16.66
C ALA A 321 9.83 6.43 -16.98
N ILE A 322 10.15 7.20 -15.94
CA ILE A 322 11.05 8.34 -16.03
C ILE A 322 12.47 7.87 -15.70
N LEU A 323 13.35 7.87 -16.69
CA LEU A 323 14.73 7.42 -16.52
C LEU A 323 15.66 8.60 -16.24
N LEU A 324 16.60 8.40 -15.32
CA LEU A 324 17.79 9.23 -15.19
C LEU A 324 18.98 8.46 -15.74
N GLY A 325 19.18 8.56 -17.05
CA GLY A 325 20.10 7.73 -17.83
C GLY A 325 19.36 6.93 -18.92
N GLY A 326 20.06 6.02 -19.58
CA GLY A 326 19.48 5.16 -20.60
C GLY A 326 19.04 5.88 -21.88
N ARG A 327 17.96 5.38 -22.50
CA ARG A 327 17.39 5.89 -23.76
C ARG A 327 15.88 6.04 -23.68
N GLU A 328 15.35 6.97 -24.45
CA GLU A 328 13.91 7.11 -24.67
C GLU A 328 13.38 5.97 -25.52
N LEU A 329 12.18 5.50 -25.17
CA LEU A 329 11.39 4.55 -25.92
C LEU A 329 9.98 5.12 -26.10
N ALA A 330 9.39 4.90 -27.26
CA ALA A 330 8.03 5.33 -27.60
C ALA A 330 7.10 4.14 -27.91
N GLY A 331 7.43 2.96 -27.39
CA GLY A 331 6.66 1.74 -27.59
C GLY A 331 5.35 1.73 -26.79
N ALA A 332 4.60 0.64 -26.96
CA ALA A 332 3.37 0.36 -26.23
C ALA A 332 3.51 -0.96 -25.45
N PRO A 333 2.75 -1.16 -24.36
CA PRO A 333 2.70 -2.43 -23.64
C PRO A 333 2.38 -3.61 -24.58
N GLN A 334 3.05 -4.75 -24.41
CA GLN A 334 2.77 -5.94 -25.23
C GLN A 334 1.85 -6.90 -24.47
N PRO A 335 0.76 -7.40 -25.09
CA PRO A 335 -0.15 -8.35 -24.43
C PRO A 335 0.53 -9.66 -23.95
N ALA A 336 1.63 -10.02 -24.62
CA ALA A 336 2.40 -11.23 -24.34
C ALA A 336 3.49 -11.02 -23.27
N ASP A 337 3.68 -9.80 -22.74
CA ASP A 337 4.72 -9.54 -21.75
C ASP A 337 4.55 -10.43 -20.51
N ARG A 338 5.63 -11.04 -20.06
CA ARG A 338 5.69 -11.82 -18.81
C ARG A 338 6.92 -11.41 -18.02
N VAL A 339 6.72 -11.15 -16.74
CA VAL A 339 7.79 -10.88 -15.78
C VAL A 339 7.60 -11.82 -14.60
N GLN A 340 8.61 -12.63 -14.29
CA GLN A 340 8.58 -13.56 -13.18
C GLN A 340 9.84 -13.43 -12.35
N VAL A 341 9.68 -13.06 -11.07
CA VAL A 341 10.80 -13.05 -10.12
C VAL A 341 11.07 -14.49 -9.67
N GLU A 342 12.23 -15.05 -10.05
CA GLU A 342 12.65 -16.41 -9.69
C GLU A 342 13.37 -16.45 -8.34
N VAL A 343 14.19 -15.42 -8.07
CA VAL A 343 14.95 -15.28 -6.82
C VAL A 343 14.82 -13.85 -6.34
N TYR A 344 14.49 -13.68 -5.06
CA TYR A 344 14.43 -12.38 -4.41
C TYR A 344 15.15 -12.46 -3.05
N SER A 345 16.33 -11.84 -2.96
CA SER A 345 17.09 -11.70 -1.73
C SER A 345 17.76 -10.33 -1.66
N ALA A 346 18.28 -9.96 -0.48
CA ALA A 346 18.85 -8.64 -0.22
C ALA A 346 19.99 -8.26 -1.20
N GLU A 347 20.80 -9.23 -1.62
CA GLU A 347 21.98 -9.00 -2.47
C GLU A 347 21.80 -9.49 -3.91
N ARG A 348 20.72 -10.23 -4.20
CA ARG A 348 20.50 -10.85 -5.52
C ARG A 348 19.03 -10.93 -5.87
N VAL A 349 18.70 -10.44 -7.06
CA VAL A 349 17.37 -10.61 -7.66
C VAL A 349 17.53 -11.20 -9.06
N ARG A 350 16.80 -12.28 -9.34
CA ARG A 350 16.80 -12.94 -10.66
C ARG A 350 15.39 -12.95 -11.21
N ILE A 351 15.23 -12.44 -12.42
CA ILE A 351 13.94 -12.19 -13.05
C ILE A 351 13.97 -12.78 -14.45
N ARG A 352 12.98 -13.63 -14.76
CA ARG A 352 12.71 -14.09 -16.12
C ARG A 352 11.76 -13.12 -16.80
N VAL A 353 12.10 -12.71 -18.01
CA VAL A 353 11.37 -11.74 -18.80
C VAL A 353 11.08 -12.33 -20.18
N SER A 354 9.84 -12.24 -20.62
CA SER A 354 9.41 -12.53 -21.99
C SER A 354 8.73 -11.28 -22.53
N THR A 355 9.17 -10.80 -23.69
CA THR A 355 8.55 -9.64 -24.33
C THR A 355 8.70 -9.68 -25.85
N ALA A 356 7.70 -9.14 -26.56
CA ALA A 356 7.69 -9.06 -28.02
C ALA A 356 8.40 -7.81 -28.56
N ALA A 357 8.73 -6.84 -27.70
CA ALA A 357 9.34 -5.58 -28.08
C ALA A 357 10.45 -5.20 -27.10
N GLU A 358 11.37 -4.33 -27.52
CA GLU A 358 12.34 -3.76 -26.58
C GLU A 358 11.63 -2.93 -25.51
N GLY A 359 12.16 -2.97 -24.29
CA GLY A 359 11.61 -2.26 -23.15
C GLY A 359 12.62 -2.09 -22.02
N TYR A 360 12.15 -1.54 -20.91
CA TYR A 360 12.89 -1.52 -19.65
C TYR A 360 12.17 -2.42 -18.64
N LEU A 361 12.95 -3.33 -18.04
CA LEU A 361 12.52 -4.01 -16.82
C LEU A 361 12.77 -3.08 -15.65
N VAL A 362 11.70 -2.65 -14.99
CA VAL A 362 11.75 -1.85 -13.76
C VAL A 362 11.56 -2.79 -12.57
N LEU A 363 12.42 -2.63 -11.56
CA LEU A 363 12.35 -3.31 -10.28
C LEU A 363 12.07 -2.26 -9.20
N ALA A 364 10.95 -2.41 -8.49
CA ALA A 364 10.46 -1.49 -7.45
C ALA A 364 11.28 -1.53 -6.13
N ASP A 365 12.60 -1.65 -6.26
CA ASP A 365 13.59 -1.60 -5.18
C ASP A 365 14.52 -0.40 -5.36
N SER A 366 14.97 0.18 -4.24
CA SER A 366 15.80 1.38 -4.25
C SER A 366 17.12 1.18 -5.02
N TYR A 367 17.40 2.05 -5.98
CA TYR A 367 18.68 2.19 -6.64
C TYR A 367 19.75 2.66 -5.65
N TYR A 368 20.92 2.05 -5.72
CA TYR A 368 22.08 2.46 -4.93
C TYR A 368 23.39 2.14 -5.69
N PRO A 369 24.43 2.99 -5.61
CA PRO A 369 25.72 2.69 -6.22
C PRO A 369 26.30 1.36 -5.74
N GLY A 370 26.64 0.45 -6.66
CA GLY A 370 27.18 -0.88 -6.36
C GLY A 370 26.28 -2.05 -6.79
N TRP A 371 25.04 -1.76 -7.19
CA TRP A 371 24.23 -2.72 -7.94
C TRP A 371 24.79 -2.90 -9.35
N MET A 372 24.88 -4.15 -9.79
CA MET A 372 25.24 -4.53 -11.15
C MET A 372 24.09 -5.33 -11.75
N ALA A 373 23.83 -5.14 -13.04
CA ALA A 373 22.88 -5.96 -13.78
C ALA A 373 23.56 -6.79 -14.85
N ARG A 374 22.96 -7.94 -15.16
CA ARG A 374 23.26 -8.76 -16.33
C ARG A 374 21.98 -9.13 -17.05
N VAL A 375 22.02 -9.11 -18.38
CA VAL A 375 20.98 -9.68 -19.24
C VAL A 375 21.62 -10.86 -19.96
N ASP A 376 21.09 -12.06 -19.74
CA ASP A 376 21.64 -13.33 -20.26
C ASP A 376 23.14 -13.52 -19.98
N GLY A 377 23.54 -13.12 -18.76
CA GLY A 377 24.91 -13.21 -18.28
C GLY A 377 25.84 -12.07 -18.75
N GLN A 378 25.42 -11.25 -19.71
CA GLN A 378 26.18 -10.11 -20.21
C GLN A 378 25.93 -8.86 -19.34
N PRO A 379 26.97 -8.10 -18.97
CA PRO A 379 26.80 -6.86 -18.19
C PRO A 379 25.86 -5.87 -18.89
N ALA A 380 24.93 -5.31 -18.12
CA ALA A 380 24.03 -4.25 -18.57
C ALA A 380 24.05 -3.07 -17.58
N PRO A 381 23.94 -1.82 -18.05
CA PRO A 381 23.77 -0.67 -17.18
C PRO A 381 22.53 -0.81 -16.30
N VAL A 382 22.66 -0.45 -15.02
CA VAL A 382 21.51 -0.23 -14.13
C VAL A 382 21.18 1.25 -14.20
N GLU A 383 20.06 1.57 -14.82
CA GLU A 383 19.52 2.91 -14.85
C GLU A 383 18.67 3.17 -13.61
N ARG A 384 18.51 4.45 -13.27
CA ARG A 384 17.58 4.88 -12.23
C ARG A 384 16.25 5.23 -12.88
N ALA A 385 15.16 4.63 -12.42
CA ALA A 385 13.80 4.90 -12.89
C ALA A 385 12.98 5.53 -11.77
N ASP A 386 12.04 6.41 -12.10
CA ASP A 386 11.03 6.96 -11.19
C ASP A 386 11.64 7.41 -9.86
N VAL A 387 12.66 8.27 -9.99
CA VAL A 387 13.54 8.81 -8.95
C VAL A 387 14.45 7.81 -8.26
N ALA A 388 13.96 6.68 -7.77
CA ALA A 388 14.76 5.78 -6.95
C ALA A 388 14.65 4.29 -7.30
N LEU A 389 13.92 3.89 -8.33
CA LEU A 389 13.82 2.50 -8.75
C LEU A 389 15.00 2.09 -9.64
N ARG A 390 15.21 0.79 -9.80
CA ARG A 390 16.22 0.23 -10.71
C ARG A 390 15.57 -0.15 -12.03
N ALA A 391 16.22 0.17 -13.14
CA ALA A 391 15.78 -0.28 -14.45
C ALA A 391 16.93 -0.82 -15.29
N VAL A 392 16.63 -1.79 -16.16
CA VAL A 392 17.58 -2.37 -17.11
C VAL A 392 16.90 -2.52 -18.45
N ALA A 393 17.57 -2.13 -19.53
CA ALA A 393 17.07 -2.33 -20.88
C ALA A 393 17.04 -3.83 -21.22
N VAL A 394 15.91 -4.30 -21.74
CA VAL A 394 15.70 -5.68 -22.17
C VAL A 394 15.27 -5.68 -23.64
N PRO A 395 15.95 -6.41 -24.54
CA PRO A 395 15.54 -6.51 -25.93
C PRO A 395 14.30 -7.40 -26.09
N ALA A 396 13.74 -7.46 -27.29
CA ALA A 396 12.66 -8.39 -27.60
C ALA A 396 13.16 -9.84 -27.53
N GLY A 397 12.41 -10.72 -26.86
CA GLY A 397 12.74 -12.12 -26.68
C GLY A 397 12.49 -12.63 -25.26
N GLU A 398 13.10 -13.77 -24.98
CA GLU A 398 13.14 -14.41 -23.66
C GLU A 398 14.50 -14.13 -23.03
N HIS A 399 14.49 -13.53 -21.85
CA HIS A 399 15.69 -13.05 -21.18
C HIS A 399 15.68 -13.40 -19.69
N VAL A 400 16.88 -13.59 -19.15
CA VAL A 400 17.10 -13.62 -17.71
C VAL A 400 17.86 -12.36 -17.32
N VAL A 401 17.24 -11.57 -16.45
CA VAL A 401 17.86 -10.40 -15.84
C VAL A 401 18.29 -10.73 -14.41
N GLU A 402 19.55 -10.45 -14.09
CA GLU A 402 20.11 -10.65 -12.76
C GLU A 402 20.66 -9.34 -12.21
N PHE A 403 20.12 -8.91 -11.07
CA PHE A 403 20.70 -7.86 -10.25
C PHE A 403 21.54 -8.49 -9.14
N ALA A 404 22.76 -7.99 -8.94
CA ALA A 404 23.63 -8.40 -7.85
C ALA A 404 24.29 -7.17 -7.21
N PHE A 405 24.27 -7.12 -5.88
CA PHE A 405 24.96 -6.07 -5.14
C PHE A 405 26.42 -6.48 -4.91
N SER A 406 27.36 -5.76 -5.51
CA SER A 406 28.80 -6.03 -5.40
C SER A 406 29.58 -4.71 -5.35
N PRO A 407 29.54 -3.97 -4.23
CA PRO A 407 30.17 -2.66 -4.13
C PRO A 407 31.69 -2.75 -4.24
N GLY A 408 32.31 -1.77 -4.92
CA GLY A 408 33.78 -1.73 -5.07
C GLY A 408 34.53 -1.68 -3.74
N SER A 409 33.92 -1.09 -2.71
CA SER A 409 34.45 -1.03 -1.33
C SER A 409 34.70 -2.41 -0.72
N TRP A 410 33.90 -3.43 -1.08
CA TRP A 410 34.14 -4.80 -0.62
C TRP A 410 35.49 -5.33 -1.07
N LYS A 411 35.84 -5.13 -2.34
CA LYS A 411 37.13 -5.56 -2.91
C LYS A 411 38.30 -4.83 -2.25
N VAL A 412 38.14 -3.52 -2.01
CA VAL A 412 39.14 -2.72 -1.29
C VAL A 412 39.30 -3.21 0.15
N GLY A 413 38.19 -3.46 0.85
CA GLY A 413 38.18 -3.99 2.22
C GLY A 413 38.94 -5.31 2.34
N VAL A 414 38.66 -6.26 1.45
CA VAL A 414 39.39 -7.55 1.39
C VAL A 414 40.89 -7.31 1.17
N GLY A 415 41.27 -6.42 0.26
CA GLY A 415 42.68 -6.08 0.01
C GLY A 415 43.38 -5.51 1.25
N VAL A 416 42.73 -4.57 1.95
CA VAL A 416 43.25 -3.97 3.19
C VAL A 416 43.37 -5.02 4.29
N SER A 417 42.36 -5.86 4.49
CA SER A 417 42.38 -6.92 5.49
C SER A 417 43.50 -7.94 5.24
N LEU A 418 43.67 -8.37 3.98
CA LEU A 418 44.78 -9.27 3.61
C LEU A 418 46.14 -8.62 3.86
N GLY A 419 46.30 -7.34 3.49
CA GLY A 419 47.52 -6.57 3.76
C GLY A 419 47.82 -6.47 5.26
N ALA A 420 46.80 -6.22 6.09
CA ALA A 420 46.93 -6.17 7.55
C ALA A 420 47.33 -7.53 8.14
N TRP A 421 46.72 -8.63 7.65
CA TRP A 421 47.09 -9.99 8.07
C TRP A 421 48.52 -10.35 7.70
N LEU A 422 48.98 -9.99 6.49
CA LEU A 422 50.36 -10.20 6.07
C LEU A 422 51.35 -9.39 6.90
N ALA A 423 51.02 -8.13 7.21
CA ALA A 423 51.83 -7.28 8.08
C ALA A 423 51.93 -7.88 9.49
N LEU A 424 50.81 -8.33 10.07
CA LEU A 424 50.77 -8.96 11.39
C LEU A 424 51.60 -10.26 11.40
N ALA A 425 51.44 -11.11 10.39
CA ALA A 425 52.24 -12.32 10.24
C ALA A 425 53.75 -12.02 10.13
N GLY A 426 54.12 -10.97 9.39
CA GLY A 426 55.49 -10.48 9.30
C GLY A 426 56.06 -10.03 10.64
N VAL A 427 55.28 -9.28 11.44
CA VAL A 427 55.68 -8.86 12.80
C VAL A 427 55.89 -10.08 13.70
N VAL A 428 54.94 -11.03 13.73
CA VAL A 428 55.05 -12.26 14.54
C VAL A 428 56.26 -13.10 14.11
N ALA A 429 56.50 -13.25 12.82
CA ALA A 429 57.66 -13.97 12.30
C ALA A 429 58.98 -13.28 12.68
N SER A 430 59.02 -11.94 12.68
CA SER A 430 60.20 -11.17 13.10
C SER A 430 60.50 -11.32 14.59
N TRP A 431 59.47 -11.37 15.43
CA TRP A 431 59.60 -11.60 16.88
C TRP A 431 60.14 -13.00 17.18
N ARG A 432 59.62 -14.03 16.52
CA ARG A 432 60.10 -15.41 16.67
C ARG A 432 61.53 -15.65 16.17
N ARG A 433 62.09 -14.73 15.37
CA ARG A 433 63.50 -14.79 14.94
C ARG A 433 64.45 -14.07 15.90
N ARG A 434 63.92 -13.27 16.84
CA ARG A 434 64.70 -12.43 17.78
C ARG A 434 64.72 -12.95 19.21
N GLY A 435 63.83 -13.89 19.57
CA GLY A 435 63.90 -14.70 20.78
C GLY A 435 64.22 -16.14 20.40
#